data_AF-A0A7V9DAU2-F1
#
_entry.id   AF-A0A7V9DAU2-F1
#
_cell.length_a   1.000
_cell.length_b   1.000
_cell.length_c   1.000
_cell.angle_alpha   90.00
_cell.angle_beta   90.00
_cell.angle_gamma   90.00
#
_symmetry.space_group_name_H-M   'P 1'
#
loop_
_entity.id
_entity.type
_entity.pdbx_description
1 polymer ?
#
loop_
_entity_poly.entity_id
_entity_poly.type
_entity_poly.pdbx_seq_one_letter_code
_entity_poly.pdbx_strand_id
1 'polypeptide(L)' 'MNDNVTVVLNGFFSLRNLDKLQVVNAINDYFDSNDREPIRAASDKRFSKIDTAASNFKCPCCER' A
#
# COMPACT_ATOMS: atom_id res chain seq x y z
N MET A 1 11.51 -8.57 -5.64
CA MET A 1 10.61 -7.42 -5.92
C MET A 1 9.51 -7.94 -6.84
N ASN A 2 8.23 -7.66 -6.58
CA ASN A 2 7.12 -8.11 -7.44
C ASN A 2 7.23 -7.42 -8.82
N ASP A 3 6.99 -8.14 -9.91
CA ASP A 3 7.09 -7.63 -11.29
C ASP A 3 6.31 -6.33 -11.49
N ASN A 4 5.14 -6.21 -10.88
CA ASN A 4 4.34 -4.98 -10.94
C ASN A 4 5.05 -3.79 -10.32
N VAL A 5 5.78 -4.00 -9.22
CA VAL A 5 6.54 -2.95 -8.53
C VAL A 5 7.73 -2.51 -9.40
N THR A 6 8.37 -3.46 -10.07
CA THR A 6 9.47 -3.20 -11.02
C THR A 6 8.97 -2.36 -12.21
N VAL A 7 7.80 -2.69 -12.77
CA VAL A 7 7.20 -1.94 -13.88
C VAL A 7 6.90 -0.48 -13.48
N VAL A 8 6.30 -0.27 -12.31
CA VAL A 8 5.98 1.08 -11.82
C VAL A 8 7.25 1.90 -11.58
N LEU A 9 8.28 1.31 -10.97
CA LEU A 9 9.56 2.00 -10.72
C LEU A 9 10.29 2.37 -12.01
N ASN A 10 10.38 1.43 -12.97
CA ASN A 10 11.00 1.71 -14.26
C ASN A 10 10.23 2.78 -15.04
N GLY A 11 8.90 2.75 -14.99
CA GLY A 11 8.04 3.81 -15.53
C GLY A 11 8.39 5.17 -14.91
N PHE A 12 8.45 5.27 -13.58
CA PHE A 12 8.82 6.50 -12.89
C PHE A 12 10.22 7.01 -13.27
N PHE A 13 11.22 6.12 -13.35
CA PHE A 13 12.59 6.53 -13.71
C PHE A 13 12.70 7.04 -15.15
N SER A 14 11.85 6.55 -16.05
CA SER A 14 11.80 6.99 -17.46
C SER A 14 11.18 8.38 -17.66
N LEU A 15 10.51 8.94 -16.65
CA LEU A 15 9.89 10.26 -16.73
C LEU A 15 10.92 11.40 -16.77
N ARG A 16 10.54 12.52 -17.40
CA ARG A 16 11.31 13.78 -17.33
C ARG A 16 11.18 14.40 -15.94
N ASN A 17 12.12 15.27 -15.57
CA ASN A 17 12.20 15.81 -14.21
C ASN A 17 10.92 16.53 -13.73
N LEU A 18 10.24 17.28 -14.60
CA LEU A 18 8.97 17.93 -14.26
C LEU A 18 7.84 16.93 -14.04
N ASP A 19 7.77 15.91 -14.89
CA ASP A 19 6.76 14.85 -14.79
C ASP A 19 6.98 14.01 -13.52
N LYS A 20 8.25 13.78 -13.12
CA LYS A 20 8.60 13.16 -11.83
C LYS A 20 8.13 13.98 -10.64
N LEU A 21 8.34 15.30 -10.66
CA LEU A 21 7.87 16.20 -9.60
C LEU A 21 6.35 16.18 -9.48
N GLN A 22 5.62 16.13 -10.60
CA GLN A 22 4.16 16.02 -10.58
C GLN A 22 3.69 14.71 -9.94
N VAL A 23 4.34 13.58 -10.26
CA VAL A 23 4.02 12.29 -9.63
C VAL A 23 4.31 12.33 -8.12
N VAL A 24 5.45 12.88 -7.70
CA VAL A 24 5.79 13.02 -6.28
C VAL A 24 4.77 13.91 -5.56
N ASN A 25 4.37 15.03 -6.15
CA ASN A 25 3.36 15.91 -5.57
C ASN A 25 2.00 15.22 -5.47
N ALA A 26 1.56 14.51 -6.51
CA ALA A 26 0.30 13.75 -6.47
C ALA A 26 0.34 12.64 -5.41
N ILE A 27 1.50 11.99 -5.20
CA ILE A 27 1.69 11.02 -4.12
C ILE A 27 1.57 11.72 -2.76
N ASN A 28 2.23 12.87 -2.58
CA ASN A 28 2.15 13.62 -1.33
C ASN A 28 0.73 14.09 -1.06
N ASP A 29 0.05 14.68 -2.04
CA ASP A 29 -1.36 15.10 -1.93
C ASP A 29 -2.26 13.92 -1.53
N TYR A 30 -2.04 12.75 -2.13
CA TYR A 30 -2.77 11.54 -1.77
C TYR A 30 -2.54 11.13 -0.30
N PHE A 31 -1.28 11.16 0.17
CA PHE A 31 -0.96 10.78 1.55
C PHE A 31 -1.31 11.86 2.58
N ASP A 32 -1.31 13.13 2.21
CA ASP A 32 -1.66 14.26 3.09
C ASP A 32 -3.17 14.51 3.13
N SER A 33 -3.92 13.97 2.17
CA SER A 33 -5.39 14.01 2.18
C SER A 33 -6.01 13.07 3.22
N ASN A 34 -7.23 13.41 3.64
CA ASN A 34 -8.09 12.51 4.44
C ASN A 34 -8.77 11.43 3.60
N ASP A 35 -8.59 11.41 2.28
CA ASP A 35 -9.26 10.47 1.37
C ASP A 35 -8.81 9.01 1.62
N ARG A 36 -7.64 8.84 2.24
CA ARG A 36 -7.14 7.53 2.67
C ARG A 36 -7.79 7.00 3.94
N GLU A 37 -8.40 7.85 4.77
CA GLU A 37 -8.90 7.45 6.09
C GLU A 37 -9.99 6.37 6.03
N PRO A 38 -10.94 6.40 5.08
CA PRO A 38 -11.88 5.29 4.89
C PRO A 38 -11.19 3.96 4.52
N ILE A 39 -10.14 4.00 3.68
CA ILE A 39 -9.37 2.82 3.26
C ILE A 39 -8.59 2.25 4.45
N ARG A 40 -7.97 3.14 5.24
CA ARG A 40 -7.24 2.80 6.46
C ARG A 40 -8.18 2.18 7.48
N ALA A 41 -9.33 2.81 7.77
CA ALA A 41 -10.34 2.29 8.69
C ALA A 41 -10.90 0.92 8.24
N ALA A 42 -11.13 0.72 6.94
CA ALA A 42 -11.57 -0.55 6.41
C ALA A 42 -10.50 -1.66 6.58
N SER A 43 -9.22 -1.31 6.41
CA SER A 43 -8.10 -2.22 6.61
C SER A 43 -7.91 -2.56 8.09
N ASP A 44 -7.94 -1.55 8.97
CA ASP A 44 -7.86 -1.73 10.43
C ASP A 44 -9.00 -2.62 10.93
N LYS A 45 -10.22 -2.44 10.40
CA LYS A 45 -11.38 -3.28 10.73
C LYS A 45 -11.23 -4.72 10.23
N ARG A 46 -10.53 -4.96 9.12
CA ARG A 46 -10.22 -6.33 8.67
C ARG A 46 -9.17 -6.96 9.56
N PHE A 47 -8.14 -6.19 9.93
CA PHE A 47 -7.05 -6.66 10.77
C PHE A 47 -7.52 -6.98 12.20
N SER A 48 -8.40 -6.16 12.78
CA SER A 48 -8.94 -6.39 14.13
C SER A 48 -9.81 -7.65 14.25
N LYS A 49 -10.30 -8.19 13.13
CA LYS A 49 -11.01 -9.48 13.10
C LYS A 49 -10.08 -10.69 13.09
N ILE A 50 -8.78 -10.47 12.88
CA ILE A 50 -7.79 -11.54 12.91
C ILE A 50 -7.46 -11.82 14.38
N ASP A 51 -7.99 -12.93 14.90
CA ASP A 51 -7.61 -13.43 16.22
C ASP A 51 -6.35 -14.29 16.09
N THR A 52 -5.19 -13.66 16.29
CA THR A 52 -3.90 -14.34 16.25
C THR A 52 -3.64 -15.22 17.47
N ALA A 53 -4.47 -15.12 18.53
CA ALA A 53 -4.38 -15.93 19.73
C ALA A 53 -5.26 -17.18 19.68
N ALA A 54 -6.11 -17.33 18.66
CA ALA A 54 -6.94 -18.51 18.48
C ALA A 54 -6.08 -19.77 18.34
N SER A 55 -6.47 -20.85 19.02
CA SER A 55 -5.72 -22.12 19.05
C SER A 55 -5.58 -22.81 17.68
N ASN A 56 -6.38 -22.40 16.71
CA ASN A 56 -6.39 -22.86 15.33
C ASN A 56 -5.99 -21.75 14.33
N PHE A 57 -5.45 -20.62 14.80
CA PHE A 57 -4.94 -19.59 13.92
C PHE A 57 -3.81 -20.15 13.06
N LYS A 58 -3.89 -19.94 11.75
CA LYS A 58 -2.82 -20.22 10.80
C LYS A 58 -2.56 -18.94 10.02
N CYS A 59 -1.33 -18.45 9.98
CA CYS A 59 -1.04 -17.29 9.15
C CYS A 59 -1.41 -17.60 7.69
N PRO A 60 -2.21 -16.76 7.02
CA PRO A 60 -2.45 -16.92 5.58
C PRO A 60 -1.17 -16.82 4.73
N CYS A 61 -0.10 -16.25 5.31
CA CYS A 61 1.17 -15.97 4.66
C CYS A 61 2.13 -17.17 4.64
N CYS A 62 2.16 -17.95 5.72
CA CYS A 62 3.16 -19.00 5.94
C CYS A 62 2.59 -20.25 6.60
N GLU A 63 1.27 -20.26 6.86
CA GLU A 63 0.50 -21.34 7.49
C GLU A 63 1.01 -21.80 8.86
N ARG A 64 1.90 -21.00 9.47
CA ARG A 64 2.40 -21.16 10.83
C ARG A 64 1.56 -20.37 11.83
#